data_AF-A0A7W4UQG7-F1
#
_entry.id   AF-A0A7W4UQG7-F1
#
_cell.length_a   1.000
_cell.length_b   1.000
_cell.length_c   1.000
_cell.angle_alpha   90.00
_cell.angle_beta   90.00
_cell.angle_gamma   90.00
#
_symmetry.space_group_name_H-M   'P 1'
#
loop_
_entity.id
_entity.type
_entity.pdbx_description
1 polymer ?
#
loop_
_entity_poly.entity_id
_entity_poly.type
_entity_poly.pdbx_seq_one_letter_code
_entity_poly.pdbx_strand_id
1 'polypeptide(L)'
;MIPTFVIFPVLVACVLIASGALKLPQRSRTLQSFESFGVPAALRKPWTAVALPVGEIILGAALLLLSGSAYLVAAALSVLLMAAYLVAVARSVAKRQAVDCNCFGALSTEPVSQITIWRNAGLTLAALLALVLPWMWLGVPIQLALFSLSDWMWLLAVAVVAVIGIIANLVRTSAAPVTAASSDASGQDFELVEQGPDLISDPSARDQIPHNLELVSGDGSPELLYDLVVVPQKTTILIFARVGCGSCGPVLSQIGDWSRRLGDDAQIIVATSSSRASVKKSYPSALPHTYFGARAVTDFFDADATPAALLLAADGTIASAPEYGSEVITARVEQLVASFDAQRQAQPQG
;
A
#
# COMPACT_ATOMS: atom_id res chain seq x y z
N MET A 1 29.26 -15.54 -26.10
CA MET A 1 27.91 -16.04 -25.75
C MET A 1 27.88 -16.69 -24.35
N ILE A 2 28.90 -17.45 -23.95
CA ILE A 2 28.96 -18.15 -22.64
C ILE A 2 28.95 -17.21 -21.40
N PRO A 3 29.60 -16.01 -21.40
CA PRO A 3 29.70 -15.18 -20.18
C PRO A 3 28.42 -14.40 -19.82
N THR A 4 27.49 -14.21 -20.77
CA THR A 4 26.31 -13.37 -20.56
C THR A 4 25.30 -13.98 -19.57
N PHE A 5 25.37 -15.29 -19.33
CA PHE A 5 24.47 -16.00 -18.42
C PHE A 5 24.69 -15.68 -16.94
N VAL A 6 25.81 -15.03 -16.59
CA VAL A 6 26.10 -14.57 -15.21
C VAL A 6 25.02 -13.64 -14.66
N ILE A 7 24.25 -12.99 -15.54
CA ILE A 7 23.16 -12.10 -15.16
C ILE A 7 22.08 -12.82 -14.33
N PHE A 8 21.80 -14.10 -14.61
CA PHE A 8 20.75 -14.85 -13.91
C PHE A 8 21.07 -15.04 -12.41
N PRO A 9 22.23 -15.62 -12.02
CA PRO A 9 22.56 -15.73 -10.59
C PRO A 9 22.75 -14.37 -9.92
N VAL A 10 23.29 -13.38 -10.62
CA VAL A 10 23.44 -12.02 -10.06
C VAL A 10 22.07 -11.41 -9.76
N LEU A 11 21.12 -11.50 -10.68
CA LEU A 11 19.76 -10.98 -10.49
C LEU A 11 19.06 -11.67 -9.32
N VAL A 12 19.11 -13.00 -9.26
CA VAL A 12 18.50 -13.78 -8.17
C VAL A 12 19.17 -13.44 -6.82
N ALA A 13 20.50 -13.34 -6.79
CA ALA A 13 21.24 -12.98 -5.59
C ALA A 13 20.88 -11.58 -5.08
N CYS A 14 20.85 -10.58 -5.95
CA CYS A 14 20.47 -9.22 -5.60
C CYS A 14 19.05 -9.16 -5.02
N VAL A 15 18.10 -9.88 -5.63
CA VAL A 15 16.71 -9.94 -5.15
C VAL A 15 16.63 -10.61 -3.78
N LEU A 16 17.34 -11.73 -3.56
CA LEU A 16 17.35 -12.44 -2.28
C LEU A 16 17.97 -11.58 -1.17
N ILE A 17 19.11 -10.94 -1.44
CA ILE A 17 19.79 -10.07 -0.46
C ILE A 17 18.90 -8.87 -0.12
N ALA A 18 18.33 -8.19 -1.13
CA ALA A 18 17.43 -7.05 -0.90
C ALA A 18 16.17 -7.48 -0.12
N SER A 19 15.55 -8.60 -0.50
CA SER A 19 14.37 -9.17 0.18
C SER A 19 14.66 -9.44 1.65
N GLY A 20 15.77 -10.13 1.95
CA GLY A 20 16.15 -10.45 3.32
C GLY A 20 16.50 -9.20 4.14
N ALA A 21 17.26 -8.27 3.57
CA ALA A 21 17.64 -7.03 4.24
C ALA A 21 16.43 -6.17 4.62
N LEU A 22 15.41 -6.08 3.75
CA LEU A 22 14.18 -5.34 4.01
C LEU A 22 13.28 -6.00 5.06
N LYS A 23 13.32 -7.33 5.21
CA LYS A 23 12.50 -8.07 6.19
C LYS A 23 13.08 -8.05 7.60
N LEU A 24 14.40 -7.97 7.76
CA LEU A 24 15.08 -8.04 9.07
C LEU A 24 14.60 -7.01 10.12
N PRO A 25 14.30 -5.74 9.77
CA PRO A 25 13.76 -4.74 10.71
C PRO A 25 12.27 -4.94 11.05
N GLN A 26 11.51 -5.68 10.23
CA GLN A 26 10.04 -5.76 10.27
C GLN A 26 9.55 -7.17 10.62
N ARG A 27 10.13 -7.77 11.68
CA ARG A 27 9.89 -9.17 12.09
C ARG A 27 8.41 -9.46 12.38
N SER A 28 7.71 -8.52 13.02
CA SER A 28 6.28 -8.63 13.32
C SER A 28 5.42 -8.70 12.05
N ARG A 29 5.75 -7.91 11.01
CA ARG A 29 5.06 -7.96 9.71
C ARG A 29 5.30 -9.26 8.95
N THR A 30 6.50 -9.85 9.09
CA THR A 30 6.81 -11.16 8.47
C THR A 30 5.97 -12.28 9.09
N LEU A 31 5.77 -12.26 10.41
CA LEU A 31 4.89 -13.23 11.09
C LEU A 31 3.42 -13.06 10.67
N GLN A 32 2.94 -11.83 10.61
CA GLN A 32 1.57 -11.52 10.15
C GLN A 32 1.35 -11.93 8.67
N SER A 33 2.41 -11.86 7.85
CA SER A 33 2.40 -12.35 6.47
C SER A 33 2.26 -13.89 6.42
N PHE A 34 2.92 -14.64 7.31
CA PHE A 34 2.78 -16.10 7.32
C PHE A 34 1.38 -16.57 7.68
N GLU A 35 0.69 -15.83 8.54
CA GLU A 35 -0.69 -16.10 8.90
C GLU A 35 -1.65 -15.85 7.73
N SER A 36 -1.50 -14.72 7.04
CA SER A 36 -2.29 -14.38 5.85
C SER A 36 -2.02 -15.30 4.66
N PHE A 37 -0.78 -15.79 4.48
CA PHE A 37 -0.45 -16.78 3.45
C PHE A 37 -0.81 -18.23 3.80
N GLY A 38 -1.42 -18.48 4.97
CA GLY A 38 -1.85 -19.80 5.39
C GLY A 38 -0.70 -20.79 5.64
N VAL A 39 0.45 -20.29 6.07
CA VAL A 39 1.60 -21.13 6.43
C VAL A 39 1.25 -21.98 7.66
N PRO A 40 1.53 -23.30 7.68
CA PRO A 40 1.20 -24.17 8.80
C PRO A 40 1.73 -23.68 10.15
N ALA A 41 0.97 -23.87 11.23
CA ALA A 41 1.32 -23.44 12.59
C ALA A 41 2.72 -23.87 13.04
N ALA A 42 3.18 -25.05 12.60
CA ALA A 42 4.52 -25.57 12.91
C ALA A 42 5.66 -24.66 12.42
N LEU A 43 5.44 -23.91 11.34
CA LEU A 43 6.39 -23.01 10.69
C LEU A 43 6.19 -21.54 11.09
N ARG A 44 5.11 -21.19 11.81
CA ARG A 44 4.80 -19.84 12.31
C ARG A 44 5.48 -19.54 13.66
N LYS A 45 6.77 -19.85 13.79
CA LYS A 45 7.53 -19.64 15.04
C LYS A 45 8.33 -18.34 14.98
N PRO A 46 8.57 -17.64 16.10
CA PRO A 46 9.32 -16.37 16.10
C PRO A 46 10.72 -16.47 15.46
N TRP A 47 11.35 -17.63 15.56
CA TRP A 47 12.66 -17.87 14.95
C TRP A 47 12.60 -17.97 13.42
N THR A 48 11.49 -18.39 12.80
CA THR A 48 11.38 -18.47 11.33
C THR A 48 11.31 -17.10 10.67
N ALA A 49 10.75 -16.10 11.37
CA ALA A 49 10.75 -14.70 10.96
C ALA A 49 12.16 -14.06 10.93
N VAL A 50 13.15 -14.71 11.53
CA VAL A 50 14.57 -14.31 11.46
C VAL A 50 15.36 -15.24 10.55
N ALA A 51 15.14 -16.54 10.66
CA ALA A 51 15.86 -17.55 9.88
C ALA A 51 15.62 -17.43 8.38
N LEU A 52 14.39 -17.09 7.94
CA LEU A 52 14.09 -16.92 6.52
C LEU A 52 14.84 -15.71 5.92
N PRO A 53 14.75 -14.47 6.45
CA PRO A 53 15.52 -13.34 5.93
C PRO A 53 17.03 -13.54 5.97
N VAL A 54 17.55 -14.15 7.03
CA VAL A 54 18.98 -14.48 7.13
C VAL A 54 19.36 -15.52 6.08
N GLY A 55 18.52 -16.55 5.88
CA GLY A 55 18.69 -17.56 4.84
C GLY A 55 18.70 -16.96 3.44
N GLU A 56 17.82 -16.01 3.14
CA GLU A 56 17.80 -15.29 1.85
C GLU A 56 19.13 -14.57 1.60
N ILE A 57 19.67 -13.84 2.58
CA ILE A 57 20.94 -13.12 2.46
C ILE A 57 22.11 -14.10 2.28
N ILE A 58 22.19 -15.15 3.11
CA ILE A 58 23.24 -16.16 3.02
C ILE A 58 23.20 -16.83 1.65
N LEU A 59 22.02 -17.17 1.16
CA LEU A 59 21.86 -17.86 -0.12
C LEU A 59 22.22 -16.95 -1.31
N GLY A 60 21.82 -15.68 -1.26
CA GLY A 60 22.24 -14.69 -2.25
C GLY A 60 23.75 -14.46 -2.25
N ALA A 61 24.38 -14.37 -1.07
CA ALA A 61 25.84 -14.29 -0.97
C ALA A 61 26.52 -15.56 -1.49
N ALA A 62 25.97 -16.73 -1.20
CA ALA A 62 26.48 -18.01 -1.68
C ALA A 62 26.47 -18.10 -3.22
N LEU A 63 25.41 -17.61 -3.87
CA LEU A 63 25.33 -17.53 -5.34
C LEU A 63 26.42 -16.63 -5.96
N LEU A 64 26.83 -15.58 -5.26
CA LEU A 64 27.84 -14.64 -5.75
C LEU A 64 29.27 -15.08 -5.47
N LEU A 65 29.49 -15.82 -4.38
CA LEU A 65 30.84 -16.10 -3.86
C LEU A 65 31.30 -17.54 -4.11
N LEU A 66 30.38 -18.50 -4.19
CA LEU A 66 30.73 -19.91 -4.35
C LEU A 66 30.94 -20.30 -5.82
N SER A 67 31.68 -21.39 -6.00
CA SER A 67 31.92 -22.06 -7.28
C SER A 67 31.83 -23.58 -7.09
N GLY A 68 31.89 -24.32 -8.18
CA GLY A 68 31.84 -25.78 -8.21
C GLY A 68 30.49 -26.36 -7.77
N SER A 69 30.54 -27.51 -7.10
CA SER A 69 29.36 -28.19 -6.55
C SER A 69 28.65 -27.36 -5.49
N ALA A 70 29.38 -26.55 -4.72
CA ALA A 70 28.81 -25.68 -3.70
C ALA A 70 27.89 -24.61 -4.30
N TYR A 71 28.28 -24.05 -5.45
CA TYR A 71 27.42 -23.16 -6.23
C TYR A 71 26.13 -23.87 -6.68
N LEU A 72 26.23 -25.11 -7.21
CA LEU A 72 25.06 -25.86 -7.66
C LEU A 72 24.07 -26.16 -6.54
N VAL A 73 24.57 -26.44 -5.33
CA VAL A 73 23.72 -26.59 -4.14
C VAL A 73 23.01 -25.27 -3.81
N ALA A 74 23.71 -24.14 -3.82
CA ALA A 74 23.11 -22.83 -3.59
C ALA A 74 22.06 -22.46 -4.65
N ALA A 75 22.34 -22.75 -5.92
CA ALA A 75 21.41 -22.56 -7.03
C ALA A 75 20.17 -23.45 -6.90
N ALA A 76 20.32 -24.73 -6.54
CA ALA A 76 19.21 -25.63 -6.30
C ALA A 76 18.33 -25.17 -5.13
N LEU A 77 18.93 -24.75 -4.02
CA LEU A 77 18.20 -24.19 -2.88
C LEU A 77 17.48 -22.89 -3.25
N SER A 78 18.06 -22.06 -4.12
CA SER A 78 17.43 -20.84 -4.62
C SER A 78 16.23 -21.12 -5.50
N VAL A 79 16.32 -22.13 -6.38
CA VAL A 79 15.17 -22.60 -7.17
C VAL A 79 14.04 -23.07 -6.25
N LEU A 80 14.35 -23.89 -5.25
CA LEU A 80 13.35 -24.38 -4.29
C LEU A 80 12.68 -23.23 -3.54
N LEU A 81 13.47 -22.24 -3.08
CA LEU A 81 12.95 -21.08 -2.38
C LEU A 81 12.07 -20.21 -3.28
N MET A 82 12.51 -19.92 -4.50
CA MET A 82 11.72 -19.13 -5.47
C MET A 82 10.44 -19.85 -5.89
N ALA A 83 10.50 -21.16 -6.09
CA ALA A 83 9.31 -21.97 -6.35
C ALA A 83 8.34 -21.96 -5.15
N ALA A 84 8.85 -22.03 -3.92
CA ALA A 84 8.03 -21.91 -2.72
C ALA A 84 7.35 -20.54 -2.63
N TYR A 85 8.05 -19.46 -2.96
CA TYR A 85 7.47 -18.10 -3.03
C TYR A 85 6.42 -17.99 -4.14
N LEU A 86 6.70 -18.52 -5.32
CA LEU A 86 5.74 -18.56 -6.42
C LEU A 86 4.48 -19.32 -6.03
N VAL A 87 4.61 -20.48 -5.37
CA VAL A 87 3.46 -21.26 -4.87
C VAL A 87 2.70 -20.51 -3.79
N ALA A 88 3.38 -19.82 -2.86
CA ALA A 88 2.72 -19.03 -1.83
C ALA A 88 1.91 -17.87 -2.44
N VAL A 89 2.50 -17.13 -3.37
CA VAL A 89 1.82 -16.05 -4.12
C VAL A 89 0.68 -16.60 -4.97
N ALA A 90 0.90 -17.68 -5.71
CA ALA A 90 -0.12 -18.30 -6.54
C ALA A 90 -1.30 -18.82 -5.71
N ARG A 91 -1.05 -19.43 -4.54
CA ARG A 91 -2.11 -19.86 -3.60
C ARG A 91 -2.86 -18.67 -3.03
N SER A 92 -2.16 -17.59 -2.69
CA SER A 92 -2.78 -16.34 -2.22
C SER A 92 -3.74 -15.76 -3.24
N VAL A 93 -3.32 -15.70 -4.51
CA VAL A 93 -4.18 -15.22 -5.62
C VAL A 93 -5.32 -16.20 -5.92
N ALA A 94 -5.02 -17.50 -6.00
CA ALA A 94 -5.99 -18.53 -6.42
C ALA A 94 -7.09 -18.77 -5.39
N LYS A 95 -6.81 -18.62 -4.10
CA LYS A 95 -7.82 -18.85 -3.07
C LYS A 95 -8.95 -17.82 -3.10
N ARG A 96 -8.80 -16.66 -3.76
CA ARG A 96 -9.68 -15.47 -3.57
C ARG A 96 -10.17 -15.37 -2.13
N GLN A 97 -9.35 -15.78 -1.16
CA GLN A 97 -9.63 -15.44 0.20
C GLN A 97 -9.46 -13.93 0.17
N ALA A 98 -10.53 -13.21 0.45
CA ALA A 98 -10.48 -11.86 0.96
C ALA A 98 -9.50 -11.90 2.14
N VAL A 99 -8.23 -11.75 1.81
CA VAL A 99 -7.13 -11.54 2.73
C VAL A 99 -6.82 -10.10 2.46
N ASP A 100 -7.54 -9.27 3.20
CA ASP A 100 -7.40 -7.82 3.31
C ASP A 100 -5.91 -7.48 3.25
N CYS A 101 -5.49 -6.90 2.13
CA CYS A 101 -4.09 -6.64 1.86
C CYS A 101 -3.67 -5.37 2.59
N ASN A 102 -3.48 -5.46 3.91
CA ASN A 102 -3.15 -4.29 4.72
C ASN A 102 -1.80 -4.38 5.47
N CYS A 103 -0.81 -5.08 4.90
CA CYS A 103 0.50 -5.28 5.57
C CYS A 103 1.72 -4.56 4.96
N PHE A 104 1.69 -3.99 3.75
CA PHE A 104 2.89 -3.37 3.15
C PHE A 104 2.60 -2.04 2.46
N GLY A 105 2.59 -0.95 3.23
CA GLY A 105 2.62 0.39 2.68
C GLY A 105 3.89 0.68 1.86
N ALA A 106 3.68 1.44 0.78
CA ALA A 106 4.57 2.31 0.01
C ALA A 106 5.48 1.74 -1.10
N LEU A 107 5.41 0.46 -1.49
CA LEU A 107 6.21 -0.04 -2.64
C LEU A 107 5.43 -0.85 -3.68
N SER A 108 4.13 -1.07 -3.51
CA SER A 108 3.30 -1.75 -4.51
C SER A 108 1.83 -1.39 -4.28
N THR A 109 1.29 -0.47 -5.08
CA THR A 109 -0.13 -0.05 -5.09
C THR A 109 -0.96 -0.81 -6.10
N GLU A 110 -0.48 -1.96 -6.56
CA GLU A 110 -1.25 -2.83 -7.42
C GLU A 110 -1.80 -3.97 -6.55
N PRO A 111 -3.07 -4.40 -6.71
CA PRO A 111 -3.50 -5.69 -6.21
C PRO A 111 -2.47 -6.74 -6.59
N VAL A 112 -2.40 -7.88 -5.90
CA VAL A 112 -1.60 -9.02 -6.37
C VAL A 112 -2.23 -9.48 -7.69
N SER A 113 -1.88 -8.78 -8.76
CA SER A 113 -2.38 -8.94 -10.11
C SER A 113 -1.64 -10.12 -10.72
N GLN A 114 -2.11 -10.60 -11.85
CA GLN A 114 -1.40 -11.66 -12.57
C GLN A 114 0.05 -11.25 -12.88
N ILE A 115 0.37 -9.95 -12.91
CA ILE A 115 1.73 -9.42 -13.05
C ILE A 115 2.65 -9.87 -11.90
N THR A 116 2.15 -9.97 -10.67
CA THR A 116 2.96 -10.46 -9.54
C THR A 116 3.31 -11.94 -9.68
N ILE A 117 2.41 -12.74 -10.26
CA ILE A 117 2.67 -14.14 -10.60
C ILE A 117 3.73 -14.20 -11.71
N TRP A 118 3.58 -13.41 -12.78
CA TRP A 118 4.54 -13.36 -13.88
C TRP A 118 5.93 -12.91 -13.43
N ARG A 119 6.02 -11.92 -12.53
CA ARG A 119 7.29 -11.48 -11.94
C ARG A 119 7.97 -12.60 -11.15
N ASN A 120 7.24 -13.29 -10.27
CA ASN A 120 7.80 -14.39 -9.48
C ASN A 120 8.11 -15.62 -10.35
N ALA A 121 7.34 -15.87 -11.40
CA ALA A 121 7.62 -16.91 -12.39
C ALA A 121 8.92 -16.59 -13.15
N GLY A 122 9.13 -15.33 -13.54
CA GLY A 122 10.37 -14.85 -14.16
C GLY A 122 11.59 -15.03 -13.23
N LEU A 123 11.46 -14.71 -11.94
CA LEU A 123 12.53 -14.94 -10.96
C LEU A 123 12.82 -16.43 -10.74
N THR A 124 11.77 -17.27 -10.73
CA THR A 124 11.91 -18.72 -10.64
C THR A 124 12.61 -19.27 -11.89
N LEU A 125 12.26 -18.77 -13.07
CA LEU A 125 12.93 -19.12 -14.33
C LEU A 125 14.39 -18.67 -14.32
N ALA A 126 14.69 -17.46 -13.86
CA ALA A 126 16.07 -16.99 -13.71
C ALA A 126 16.88 -17.89 -12.75
N ALA A 127 16.29 -18.31 -11.63
CA ALA A 127 16.93 -19.25 -10.71
C ALA A 127 17.16 -20.63 -11.36
N LEU A 128 16.21 -21.12 -12.17
CA LEU A 128 16.36 -22.36 -12.92
C LEU A 128 17.48 -22.25 -13.96
N LEU A 129 17.54 -21.15 -14.71
CA LEU A 129 18.61 -20.88 -15.67
C LEU A 129 19.98 -20.76 -14.98
N ALA A 130 20.03 -20.16 -13.78
CA ALA A 130 21.20 -20.16 -12.91
C ALA A 130 21.59 -21.55 -12.36
N LEU A 131 20.79 -22.59 -12.57
CA LEU A 131 21.14 -23.95 -12.19
C LEU A 131 21.51 -24.80 -13.41
N VAL A 132 20.76 -24.69 -14.50
CA VAL A 132 20.82 -25.64 -15.63
C VAL A 132 21.66 -25.16 -16.80
N LEU A 133 21.93 -23.85 -16.91
CA LEU A 133 22.76 -23.35 -18.00
C LEU A 133 24.20 -23.83 -17.82
N PRO A 134 24.88 -24.14 -18.94
CA PRO A 134 26.19 -24.75 -18.85
C PRO A 134 27.22 -23.71 -18.39
N TRP A 135 28.34 -24.16 -17.83
CA TRP A 135 29.37 -23.32 -17.17
C TRP A 135 28.93 -22.59 -15.90
N MET A 136 27.68 -22.75 -15.45
CA MET A 136 27.23 -22.04 -14.25
C MET A 136 27.96 -22.49 -12.97
N TRP A 137 28.39 -23.75 -12.93
CA TRP A 137 29.27 -24.30 -11.89
C TRP A 137 30.64 -23.59 -11.75
N LEU A 138 31.09 -22.77 -12.71
CA LEU A 138 32.29 -21.94 -12.52
C LEU A 138 32.05 -20.84 -11.45
N GLY A 139 30.79 -20.47 -11.20
CA GLY A 139 30.43 -19.40 -10.29
C GLY A 139 30.67 -18.00 -10.88
N VAL A 140 30.04 -17.00 -10.24
CA VAL A 140 30.05 -15.60 -10.70
C VAL A 140 31.46 -15.00 -10.80
N PRO A 141 32.38 -15.17 -9.82
CA PRO A 141 33.68 -14.51 -9.85
C PRO A 141 34.55 -14.98 -11.02
N ILE A 142 34.57 -16.29 -11.29
CA ILE A 142 35.36 -16.88 -12.37
C ILE A 142 34.78 -16.48 -13.73
N GLN A 143 33.44 -16.47 -13.86
CA GLN A 143 32.80 -16.02 -15.09
C GLN A 143 33.13 -14.55 -15.38
N LEU A 144 33.04 -13.65 -14.39
CA LEU A 144 33.40 -12.23 -14.56
C LEU A 144 34.88 -12.02 -14.87
N ALA A 145 35.77 -12.84 -14.31
CA ALA A 145 37.20 -12.78 -14.63
C ALA A 145 37.50 -13.16 -16.09
N LEU A 146 36.62 -13.95 -16.72
CA LEU A 146 36.75 -14.41 -18.11
C LEU A 146 35.98 -13.50 -19.10
N PHE A 147 35.42 -12.37 -18.66
CA PHE A 147 34.68 -11.46 -19.53
C PHE A 147 35.58 -10.83 -20.59
N SER A 148 35.14 -10.88 -21.85
CA SER A 148 35.71 -10.07 -22.92
C SER A 148 35.17 -8.63 -22.87
N LEU A 149 35.81 -7.72 -23.60
CA LEU A 149 35.31 -6.35 -23.81
C LEU A 149 33.87 -6.32 -24.34
N SER A 150 33.51 -7.25 -25.24
CA SER A 150 32.13 -7.35 -25.75
C SER A 150 31.13 -7.77 -24.68
N ASP A 151 31.51 -8.66 -23.75
CA ASP A 151 30.61 -9.10 -22.67
C ASP A 151 30.36 -7.95 -21.67
N TRP A 152 31.38 -7.15 -21.39
CA TRP A 152 31.25 -5.94 -20.58
C TRP A 152 30.31 -4.90 -21.23
N MET A 153 30.41 -4.69 -22.54
CA MET A 153 29.50 -3.79 -23.25
C MET A 153 28.04 -4.28 -23.19
N TRP A 154 27.81 -5.58 -23.36
CA TRP A 154 26.48 -6.16 -23.23
C TRP A 154 25.92 -6.03 -21.80
N LEU A 155 26.73 -6.31 -20.78
CA LEU A 155 26.33 -6.16 -19.39
C LEU A 155 25.99 -4.70 -19.06
N LEU A 156 26.80 -3.75 -19.53
CA LEU A 156 26.54 -2.33 -19.37
C LEU A 156 25.23 -1.92 -20.07
N ALA A 157 24.99 -2.37 -21.30
CA ALA A 157 23.76 -2.07 -22.02
C ALA A 157 22.52 -2.58 -21.28
N VAL A 158 22.55 -3.82 -20.77
CA VAL A 158 21.44 -4.39 -19.98
C VAL A 158 21.24 -3.64 -18.67
N ALA A 159 22.33 -3.28 -17.98
CA ALA A 159 22.26 -2.48 -16.75
C ALA A 159 21.65 -1.10 -17.01
N VAL A 160 22.04 -0.42 -18.10
CA VAL A 160 21.47 0.87 -18.50
C VAL A 160 19.98 0.74 -18.80
N VAL A 161 19.55 -0.27 -19.57
CA VAL A 161 18.13 -0.52 -19.84
C VAL A 161 17.34 -0.79 -18.55
N ALA A 162 17.89 -1.60 -17.64
CA ALA A 162 17.27 -1.88 -16.36
C ALA A 162 17.13 -0.61 -15.50
N VAL A 163 18.19 0.22 -15.43
CA VAL A 163 18.18 1.50 -14.70
C VAL A 163 17.18 2.48 -15.32
N ILE A 164 17.15 2.60 -16.66
CA ILE A 164 16.15 3.42 -17.36
C ILE A 164 14.75 2.93 -17.04
N GLY A 165 14.50 1.62 -17.05
CA GLY A 165 13.21 1.03 -16.68
C GLY A 165 12.82 1.33 -15.24
N ILE A 166 13.76 1.23 -14.30
CA ILE A 166 13.56 1.58 -12.88
C ILE A 166 13.24 3.07 -12.73
N ILE A 167 14.05 3.95 -13.33
CA ILE A 167 13.84 5.41 -13.30
C ILE A 167 12.51 5.76 -13.96
N ALA A 168 12.19 5.20 -15.12
CA ALA A 168 10.92 5.44 -15.80
C ALA A 168 9.74 4.94 -14.98
N ASN A 169 9.87 3.83 -14.24
CA ASN A 169 8.83 3.36 -13.34
C ASN A 169 8.67 4.28 -12.12
N LEU A 170 9.77 4.71 -11.51
CA LEU A 170 9.78 5.67 -10.40
C LEU A 170 9.20 7.04 -10.82
N VAL A 171 9.56 7.52 -12.00
CA VAL A 171 9.04 8.77 -12.57
C VAL A 171 7.57 8.59 -12.96
N ARG A 172 7.14 7.46 -13.52
CA ARG A 172 5.73 7.21 -13.85
C ARG A 172 4.85 7.08 -12.61
N THR A 173 5.38 6.57 -11.49
CA THR A 173 4.71 6.64 -10.19
C THR A 173 4.63 8.06 -9.62
N SER A 174 5.49 8.98 -10.08
CA SER A 174 5.47 10.41 -9.73
C SER A 174 4.77 11.29 -10.76
N ALA A 175 4.55 10.77 -11.97
CA ALA A 175 4.01 11.46 -13.12
C ALA A 175 3.00 10.52 -13.80
N ALA A 176 1.89 10.25 -13.13
CA ALA A 176 0.66 10.08 -13.88
C ALA A 176 0.33 11.48 -14.43
N PRO A 177 0.39 11.71 -15.74
CA PRO A 177 -0.10 12.95 -16.30
C PRO A 177 -1.62 12.91 -16.12
N VAL A 178 -2.17 13.90 -15.44
CA VAL A 178 -3.55 14.35 -15.67
C VAL A 178 -3.58 14.80 -17.13
N THR A 179 -3.69 13.84 -18.04
CA THR A 179 -4.13 14.13 -19.39
C THR A 179 -5.60 14.43 -19.24
N ALA A 180 -5.87 15.74 -19.23
CA ALA A 180 -7.17 16.29 -19.50
C ALA A 180 -7.74 15.58 -20.73
N ALA A 181 -8.52 14.53 -20.49
CA ALA A 181 -9.54 14.09 -21.42
C ALA A 181 -10.56 15.22 -21.43
N SER A 182 -10.30 16.19 -22.29
CA SER A 182 -11.29 17.07 -22.86
C SER A 182 -12.23 16.19 -23.67
N SER A 183 -13.21 15.62 -22.98
CA SER A 183 -14.46 15.20 -23.57
C SER A 183 -15.51 16.13 -23.00
N ASP A 184 -16.00 17.01 -23.86
CA ASP A 184 -17.16 17.88 -23.68
C ASP A 184 -18.23 17.21 -22.80
N ALA A 185 -18.32 17.69 -21.56
CA ALA A 185 -19.53 17.63 -20.76
C ALA A 185 -19.53 18.91 -19.93
N SER A 186 -20.20 19.91 -20.50
CA SER A 186 -20.87 21.04 -19.85
C SER A 186 -20.84 21.04 -18.31
N GLY A 187 -20.42 22.18 -17.76
CA GLY A 187 -20.32 22.44 -16.34
C GLY A 187 -21.52 21.96 -15.52
N GLN A 188 -21.19 21.34 -14.40
CA GLN A 188 -22.07 21.31 -13.23
C GLN A 188 -21.24 21.80 -12.06
N ASP A 189 -21.41 23.09 -11.80
CA ASP A 189 -21.15 23.69 -10.50
C ASP A 189 -21.99 22.93 -9.45
N PHE A 190 -21.38 22.61 -8.31
CA PHE A 190 -22.12 22.08 -7.18
C PHE A 190 -22.85 23.26 -6.52
N GLU A 191 -24.04 23.53 -7.03
CA GLU A 191 -25.02 24.39 -6.38
C GLU A 191 -25.44 23.72 -5.07
N LEU A 192 -25.44 24.51 -3.99
CA LEU A 192 -26.07 24.12 -2.74
C LEU A 192 -27.52 23.77 -3.05
N VAL A 193 -27.93 22.54 -2.72
CA VAL A 193 -29.25 21.99 -3.00
C VAL A 193 -30.33 22.86 -2.37
N GLU A 194 -30.79 23.87 -3.11
CA GLU A 194 -32.19 24.27 -3.17
C GLU A 194 -32.92 23.39 -4.20
N GLN A 195 -34.20 23.17 -3.93
CA GLN A 195 -35.07 22.18 -4.51
C GLN A 195 -35.22 22.29 -6.05
N GLY A 196 -34.99 21.21 -6.80
CA GLY A 196 -35.37 21.10 -8.23
C GLY A 196 -34.82 19.85 -8.94
N PRO A 197 -35.50 19.27 -9.94
CA PRO A 197 -35.61 17.82 -10.11
C PRO A 197 -34.65 17.17 -11.12
N ASP A 198 -34.45 15.87 -10.90
CA ASP A 198 -33.88 14.86 -11.79
C ASP A 198 -32.36 14.88 -11.99
N LEU A 199 -31.66 14.24 -11.04
CA LEU A 199 -30.76 13.08 -11.26
C LEU A 199 -30.36 12.52 -9.87
N ILE A 200 -31.05 11.44 -9.47
CA ILE A 200 -31.00 10.74 -8.16
C ILE A 200 -31.49 11.59 -6.97
N SER A 201 -32.78 11.90 -7.01
CA SER A 201 -33.54 12.62 -5.99
C SER A 201 -34.16 11.68 -4.95
N ASP A 202 -33.35 10.84 -4.31
CA ASP A 202 -33.85 10.10 -3.14
C ASP A 202 -32.78 9.93 -2.05
N PRO A 203 -32.80 10.77 -0.98
CA PRO A 203 -32.01 10.55 0.22
C PRO A 203 -32.24 9.15 0.84
N SER A 204 -33.37 8.49 0.55
CA SER A 204 -33.69 7.16 1.05
C SER A 204 -33.09 6.00 0.24
N ALA A 205 -32.44 6.28 -0.90
CA ALA A 205 -31.69 5.29 -1.67
C ALA A 205 -30.20 5.22 -1.28
N ARG A 206 -29.75 6.05 -0.34
CA ARG A 206 -28.38 5.98 0.19
C ARG A 206 -28.27 4.87 1.21
N ASP A 207 -27.20 4.10 1.12
CA ASP A 207 -26.87 3.09 2.11
C ASP A 207 -26.70 3.75 3.49
N GLN A 208 -27.28 3.13 4.52
CA GLN A 208 -27.17 3.58 5.90
C GLN A 208 -25.86 3.08 6.52
N ILE A 209 -25.31 3.87 7.45
CA ILE A 209 -24.20 3.43 8.29
C ILE A 209 -24.70 2.29 9.19
N PRO A 210 -24.08 1.09 9.16
CA PRO A 210 -24.49 0.01 10.03
C PRO A 210 -24.29 0.32 11.52
N HIS A 211 -25.25 -0.08 12.36
CA HIS A 211 -25.22 0.12 13.82
C HIS A 211 -24.27 -0.82 14.59
N ASN A 212 -23.43 -1.59 13.90
CA ASN A 212 -22.47 -2.52 14.49
C ASN A 212 -21.01 -2.12 14.23
N LEU A 213 -20.77 -0.97 13.59
CA LEU A 213 -19.44 -0.46 13.34
C LEU A 213 -18.93 0.31 14.56
N GLU A 214 -17.93 -0.24 15.21
CA GLU A 214 -17.30 0.34 16.40
C GLU A 214 -15.96 1.00 16.08
N LEU A 215 -15.71 2.08 16.78
CA LEU A 215 -14.44 2.79 16.86
C LEU A 215 -14.09 2.98 18.33
N VAL A 216 -12.81 3.17 18.62
CA VAL A 216 -12.33 3.39 19.99
C VAL A 216 -11.86 4.83 20.13
N SER A 217 -12.49 5.59 21.02
CA SER A 217 -12.15 6.98 21.28
C SER A 217 -10.76 7.13 21.90
N GLY A 218 -10.28 8.38 21.96
CA GLY A 218 -8.95 8.70 22.48
C GLY A 218 -8.76 8.32 23.95
N ASP A 219 -9.83 8.21 24.73
CA ASP A 219 -9.83 7.76 26.12
C ASP A 219 -9.88 6.24 26.29
N GLY A 220 -10.13 5.50 25.20
CA GLY A 220 -10.25 4.04 25.18
C GLY A 220 -11.69 3.52 25.27
N SER A 221 -12.70 4.40 25.26
CA SER A 221 -14.10 4.00 25.21
C SER A 221 -14.52 3.54 23.80
N PRO A 222 -15.26 2.43 23.66
CA PRO A 222 -15.85 2.04 22.38
C PRO A 222 -17.04 2.96 22.07
N GLU A 223 -17.09 3.46 20.85
CA GLU A 223 -18.16 4.32 20.32
C GLU A 223 -18.63 3.78 18.97
N LEU A 224 -19.94 3.81 18.73
CA LEU A 224 -20.51 3.41 17.44
C LEU A 224 -20.31 4.53 16.43
N LEU A 225 -19.83 4.18 15.23
CA LEU A 225 -19.67 5.14 14.14
C LEU A 225 -20.99 5.85 13.82
N TYR A 226 -22.11 5.12 13.89
CA TYR A 226 -23.44 5.70 13.70
C TYR A 226 -23.72 6.84 14.68
N ASP A 227 -23.48 6.62 15.98
CA ASP A 227 -23.74 7.62 17.03
C ASP A 227 -22.81 8.82 16.90
N LEU A 228 -21.54 8.56 16.56
CA LEU A 228 -20.54 9.60 16.28
C LEU A 228 -20.96 10.56 15.16
N VAL A 229 -21.75 10.09 14.19
CA VAL A 229 -22.21 10.90 13.06
C VAL A 229 -23.56 11.56 13.36
N VAL A 230 -24.52 10.80 13.88
CA VAL A 230 -25.92 11.24 14.00
C VAL A 230 -26.16 12.09 15.24
N VAL A 231 -25.52 11.80 16.38
CA VAL A 231 -25.75 12.56 17.61
C VAL A 231 -25.30 14.02 17.50
N PRO A 232 -24.13 14.35 16.90
CA PRO A 232 -23.72 15.73 16.70
C PRO A 232 -24.56 16.49 15.66
N GLN A 233 -25.33 15.79 14.82
CA GLN A 233 -26.06 16.37 13.68
C GLN A 233 -25.16 17.14 12.71
N LYS A 234 -23.92 16.68 12.51
CA LYS A 234 -22.92 17.32 11.64
C LYS A 234 -22.55 16.43 10.46
N THR A 235 -22.35 17.04 9.30
CA THR A 235 -21.69 16.36 8.17
C THR A 235 -20.31 15.91 8.61
N THR A 236 -20.01 14.63 8.41
CA THR A 236 -18.80 14.00 8.92
C THR A 236 -17.89 13.60 7.78
N ILE A 237 -16.66 14.12 7.79
CA ILE A 237 -15.59 13.69 6.90
C ILE A 237 -14.86 12.54 7.60
N LEU A 238 -15.11 11.31 7.16
CA LEU A 238 -14.44 10.12 7.68
C LEU A 238 -13.14 9.90 6.89
N ILE A 239 -12.00 10.02 7.56
CA ILE A 239 -10.66 9.92 6.96
C ILE A 239 -9.95 8.69 7.51
N PHE A 240 -9.51 7.79 6.63
CA PHE A 240 -8.67 6.66 6.97
C PHE A 240 -7.20 7.01 6.78
N ALA A 241 -6.42 7.01 7.85
CA ALA A 241 -5.00 7.37 7.79
C ALA A 241 -4.17 6.62 8.84
N ARG A 242 -2.87 6.46 8.59
CA ARG A 242 -1.95 5.74 9.49
C ARG A 242 -0.63 6.44 9.67
N VAL A 243 -0.06 6.32 10.86
CA VAL A 243 1.30 6.81 11.16
C VAL A 243 2.32 5.90 10.47
N GLY A 244 3.29 6.50 9.77
CA GLY A 244 4.29 5.77 8.99
C GLY A 244 3.89 5.45 7.55
N CYS A 245 2.70 5.88 7.11
CA CYS A 245 2.30 5.94 5.71
C CYS A 245 2.79 7.28 5.11
N GLY A 246 3.64 7.23 4.07
CA GLY A 246 4.26 8.43 3.48
C GLY A 246 3.24 9.46 3.01
N SER A 247 2.21 9.02 2.28
CA SER A 247 1.15 9.90 1.76
C SER A 247 0.14 10.36 2.82
N CYS A 248 0.11 9.74 4.00
CA CYS A 248 -0.83 10.11 5.06
C CYS A 248 -0.35 11.35 5.84
N GLY A 249 0.95 11.64 5.82
CA GLY A 249 1.56 12.74 6.58
C GLY A 249 0.95 14.11 6.29
N PRO A 250 0.85 14.54 5.02
CA PRO A 250 0.25 15.83 4.66
C PRO A 250 -1.20 16.00 5.09
N VAL A 251 -1.98 14.92 5.08
CA VAL A 251 -3.39 14.92 5.53
C VAL A 251 -3.44 15.03 7.05
N LEU A 252 -2.72 14.16 7.77
CA LEU A 252 -2.71 14.12 9.23
C LEU A 252 -2.19 15.41 9.87
N SER A 253 -1.25 16.11 9.24
CA SER A 253 -0.75 17.41 9.75
C SER A 253 -1.81 18.53 9.68
N GLN A 254 -2.77 18.44 8.76
CA GLN A 254 -3.76 19.49 8.52
C GLN A 254 -5.06 19.29 9.29
N ILE A 255 -5.34 18.10 9.83
CA ILE A 255 -6.60 17.75 10.52
C ILE A 255 -7.01 18.79 11.56
N GLY A 256 -6.08 19.21 12.43
CA GLY A 256 -6.39 20.17 13.48
C GLY A 256 -6.72 21.57 12.95
N ASP A 257 -6.16 21.95 11.80
CA ASP A 257 -6.43 23.25 11.16
C ASP A 257 -7.74 23.22 10.40
N TRP A 258 -8.01 22.15 9.65
CA TRP A 258 -9.30 21.92 8.99
C TRP A 258 -10.44 21.84 9.99
N SER A 259 -10.29 21.13 11.10
CA SER A 259 -11.34 21.07 12.12
C SER A 259 -11.66 22.44 12.70
N ARG A 260 -10.66 23.32 12.90
CA ARG A 260 -10.93 24.69 13.38
C ARG A 260 -11.67 25.53 12.36
N ARG A 261 -11.37 25.37 11.06
CA ARG A 261 -12.00 26.14 9.97
C ARG A 261 -13.41 25.66 9.63
N LEU A 262 -13.66 24.35 9.70
CA LEU A 262 -15.00 23.78 9.54
C LEU A 262 -15.92 24.20 10.69
N GLY A 263 -15.39 24.26 11.92
CA GLY A 263 -16.14 24.76 13.08
C GLY A 263 -17.35 23.89 13.40
N ASP A 264 -18.54 24.50 13.44
CA ASP A 264 -19.77 23.79 13.77
C ASP A 264 -20.51 23.20 12.55
N ASP A 265 -20.10 23.54 11.33
CA ASP A 265 -20.82 23.11 10.12
C ASP A 265 -20.49 21.67 9.72
N ALA A 266 -19.29 21.20 10.03
CA ALA A 266 -18.85 19.83 9.76
C ALA A 266 -17.80 19.36 10.77
N GLN A 267 -17.67 18.05 10.91
CA GLN A 267 -16.66 17.43 11.75
C GLN A 267 -15.75 16.48 10.96
N ILE A 268 -14.56 16.26 11.49
CA ILE A 268 -13.59 15.31 10.95
C ILE A 268 -13.42 14.16 11.95
N ILE A 269 -13.54 12.94 11.46
CA ILE A 269 -13.22 11.71 12.19
C ILE A 269 -12.08 11.02 11.45
N VAL A 270 -10.93 10.89 12.11
CA VAL A 270 -9.80 10.13 11.61
C VAL A 270 -9.86 8.71 12.17
N ALA A 271 -10.20 7.74 11.34
CA ALA A 271 -10.19 6.33 11.69
C ALA A 271 -8.81 5.72 11.42
N THR A 272 -8.17 5.16 12.46
CA THR A 272 -6.82 4.60 12.34
C THR A 272 -6.64 3.25 13.04
N SER A 273 -5.70 2.45 12.53
CA SER A 273 -5.15 1.27 13.22
C SER A 273 -3.78 1.56 13.85
N SER A 274 -3.36 2.83 13.90
CA SER A 274 -2.11 3.25 14.56
C SER A 274 -2.28 3.30 16.07
N SER A 275 -1.19 3.17 16.84
CA SER A 275 -1.29 3.33 18.30
C SER A 275 -1.53 4.80 18.68
N ARG A 276 -2.27 5.04 19.77
CA ARG A 276 -2.45 6.37 20.36
C ARG A 276 -1.14 7.07 20.63
N ALA A 277 -0.14 6.33 21.14
CA ALA A 277 1.19 6.87 21.42
C ALA A 277 1.88 7.37 20.14
N SER A 278 1.73 6.66 19.01
CA SER A 278 2.27 7.07 17.72
C SER A 278 1.60 8.35 17.20
N VAL A 279 0.27 8.43 17.28
CA VAL A 279 -0.47 9.63 16.84
C VAL A 279 -0.12 10.83 17.73
N LYS A 280 -0.12 10.66 19.05
CA LYS A 280 0.26 11.73 19.99
C LYS A 280 1.67 12.27 19.74
N LYS A 281 2.61 11.39 19.40
CA LYS A 281 4.01 11.76 19.14
C LYS A 281 4.19 12.47 17.80
N SER A 282 3.54 12.01 16.75
CA SER A 282 3.77 12.49 15.38
C SER A 282 2.80 13.57 14.92
N TYR A 283 1.55 13.53 15.37
CA TYR A 283 0.45 14.41 14.94
C TYR A 283 -0.44 14.79 16.13
N PRO A 284 0.07 15.56 17.11
CA PRO A 284 -0.68 15.90 18.32
C PRO A 284 -1.96 16.69 18.04
N SER A 285 -1.99 17.50 16.99
CA SER A 285 -3.17 18.28 16.55
C SER A 285 -4.29 17.41 15.97
N ALA A 286 -3.98 16.23 15.43
CA ALA A 286 -4.98 15.30 14.90
C ALA A 286 -5.60 14.41 15.99
N LEU A 287 -4.92 14.26 17.14
CA LEU A 287 -5.32 13.34 18.20
C LEU A 287 -6.76 13.54 18.72
N PRO A 288 -7.28 14.76 18.92
CA PRO A 288 -8.67 14.97 19.38
C PRO A 288 -9.73 14.48 18.40
N HIS A 289 -9.37 14.32 17.12
CA HIS A 289 -10.26 13.90 16.04
C HIS A 289 -9.99 12.45 15.64
N THR A 290 -9.12 11.73 16.35
CA THR A 290 -8.65 10.40 15.97
C THR A 290 -9.32 9.32 16.80
N TYR A 291 -9.89 8.34 16.11
CA TYR A 291 -10.46 7.13 16.66
C TYR A 291 -9.69 5.89 16.19
N PHE A 292 -9.59 4.91 17.08
CA PHE A 292 -8.75 3.74 16.99
C PHE A 292 -9.59 2.47 16.72
N GLY A 293 -8.92 1.34 16.44
CA GLY A 293 -9.63 0.08 16.21
C GLY A 293 -10.37 0.02 14.87
N ALA A 294 -10.00 0.87 13.91
CA ALA A 294 -10.74 1.13 12.68
C ALA A 294 -10.86 -0.03 11.67
N ARG A 295 -10.45 -1.26 12.01
CA ARG A 295 -10.43 -2.37 11.04
C ARG A 295 -11.82 -2.67 10.48
N ALA A 296 -12.81 -2.91 11.34
CA ALA A 296 -14.17 -3.23 10.90
C ALA A 296 -14.78 -2.11 10.03
N VAL A 297 -14.50 -0.85 10.37
CA VAL A 297 -14.93 0.31 9.60
C VAL A 297 -14.21 0.36 8.24
N THR A 298 -12.90 0.13 8.22
CA THR A 298 -12.10 0.11 6.99
C THR A 298 -12.61 -0.95 6.02
N ASP A 299 -12.85 -2.17 6.53
CA ASP A 299 -13.29 -3.32 5.74
C ASP A 299 -14.71 -3.08 5.17
N PHE A 300 -15.61 -2.45 5.94
CA PHE A 300 -16.97 -2.15 5.47
C PHE A 300 -17.01 -1.13 4.33
N PHE A 301 -16.21 -0.07 4.43
CA PHE A 301 -16.16 0.99 3.41
C PHE A 301 -15.21 0.69 2.24
N ASP A 302 -14.63 -0.52 2.19
CA ASP A 302 -13.61 -0.92 1.20
C ASP A 302 -12.42 0.07 1.14
N ALA A 303 -12.10 0.70 2.28
CA ALA A 303 -11.11 1.79 2.38
C ALA A 303 -9.69 1.26 2.61
N ASP A 304 -9.30 0.22 1.87
CA ASP A 304 -8.08 -0.55 2.12
C ASP A 304 -6.78 0.24 1.91
N ALA A 305 -6.82 1.23 1.02
CA ALA A 305 -5.70 2.14 0.76
C ALA A 305 -5.80 3.41 1.62
N THR A 306 -4.67 3.88 2.15
CA THR A 306 -4.61 5.12 2.93
C THR A 306 -3.62 6.12 2.31
N PRO A 307 -3.92 7.43 2.33
CA PRO A 307 -5.11 8.02 2.92
C PRO A 307 -6.35 7.85 2.02
N ALA A 308 -7.50 7.61 2.64
CA ALA A 308 -8.81 7.63 2.01
C ALA A 308 -9.75 8.54 2.79
N ALA A 309 -10.74 9.14 2.12
CA ALA A 309 -11.78 9.93 2.78
C ALA A 309 -13.14 9.70 2.11
N LEU A 310 -14.21 9.74 2.90
CA LEU A 310 -15.57 9.81 2.40
C LEU A 310 -16.42 10.74 3.27
N LEU A 311 -17.60 11.08 2.75
CA LEU A 311 -18.59 11.90 3.44
C LEU A 311 -19.72 11.04 3.99
N LEU A 312 -20.03 11.28 5.25
CA LEU A 312 -21.19 10.74 5.95
C LEU A 312 -22.11 11.91 6.29
N ALA A 313 -23.38 11.79 5.92
CA ALA A 313 -24.37 12.82 6.18
C ALA A 313 -24.86 12.75 7.64
N ALA A 314 -25.33 13.89 8.16
CA ALA A 314 -25.80 14.02 9.54
C ALA A 314 -27.00 13.10 9.88
N ASP A 315 -27.71 12.59 8.88
CA ASP A 315 -28.82 11.65 9.00
C ASP A 315 -28.38 10.18 9.11
N GLY A 316 -27.07 9.92 9.09
CA GLY A 316 -26.52 8.56 9.17
C GLY A 316 -26.46 7.83 7.83
N THR A 317 -26.60 8.54 6.71
CA THR A 317 -26.43 7.99 5.36
C THR A 317 -25.02 8.18 4.82
N ILE A 318 -24.60 7.29 3.92
CA ILE A 318 -23.33 7.37 3.21
C ILE A 318 -23.49 8.31 2.02
N ALA A 319 -22.83 9.46 2.06
CA ALA A 319 -23.02 10.54 1.09
C ALA A 319 -22.05 10.46 -0.11
N SER A 320 -20.91 9.78 0.04
CA SER A 320 -19.96 9.58 -1.04
C SER A 320 -19.23 8.23 -0.96
N ALA A 321 -18.75 7.77 -2.11
CA ALA A 321 -17.75 6.70 -2.16
C ALA A 321 -16.40 7.18 -1.58
N PRO A 322 -15.50 6.26 -1.19
CA PRO A 322 -14.16 6.63 -0.74
C PRO A 322 -13.30 7.20 -1.87
N GLU A 323 -12.71 8.37 -1.61
CA GLU A 323 -11.71 9.03 -2.45
C GLU A 323 -10.31 8.80 -1.86
N TYR A 324 -9.31 8.64 -2.72
CA TYR A 324 -7.97 8.22 -2.33
C TYR A 324 -6.90 9.25 -2.67
N GLY A 325 -5.87 9.32 -1.82
CA GLY A 325 -4.67 10.11 -2.07
C GLY A 325 -4.68 11.48 -1.38
N SER A 326 -3.50 11.94 -0.98
CA SER A 326 -3.36 13.14 -0.15
C SER A 326 -3.80 14.43 -0.83
N GLU A 327 -3.52 14.57 -2.13
CA GLU A 327 -3.85 15.77 -2.90
C GLU A 327 -5.34 15.87 -3.14
N VAL A 328 -5.99 14.77 -3.53
CA VAL A 328 -7.44 14.69 -3.74
C VAL A 328 -8.19 15.03 -2.45
N ILE A 329 -7.81 14.38 -1.34
CA ILE A 329 -8.43 14.62 -0.02
C ILE A 329 -8.22 16.08 0.41
N THR A 330 -7.02 16.62 0.25
CA THR A 330 -6.72 18.02 0.59
C THR A 330 -7.60 18.98 -0.21
N ALA A 331 -7.65 18.81 -1.54
CA ALA A 331 -8.47 19.64 -2.40
C ALA A 331 -9.96 19.56 -2.04
N ARG A 332 -10.45 18.35 -1.74
CA ARG A 332 -11.85 18.12 -1.37
C ARG A 332 -12.23 18.78 -0.06
N VAL A 333 -11.40 18.64 0.97
CA VAL A 333 -11.64 19.29 2.27
C VAL A 333 -11.56 20.81 2.14
N GLU A 334 -10.60 21.34 1.38
CA GLU A 334 -10.50 22.79 1.15
C GLU A 334 -11.71 23.35 0.39
N GLN A 335 -12.23 22.62 -0.61
CA GLN A 335 -13.46 22.99 -1.31
C GLN A 335 -14.66 23.02 -0.35
N LEU A 336 -14.78 22.04 0.55
CA LEU A 336 -15.84 22.01 1.56
C LEU A 336 -15.72 23.21 2.52
N VAL A 337 -14.51 23.49 3.02
CA VAL A 337 -14.28 24.66 3.88
C VAL A 337 -14.69 25.95 3.17
N ALA A 338 -14.30 26.13 1.90
CA ALA A 338 -14.68 27.31 1.12
C ALA A 338 -16.20 27.43 0.93
N SER A 339 -16.90 26.30 0.75
CA SER A 339 -18.36 26.30 0.62
C SER A 339 -19.06 26.73 1.91
N PHE A 340 -18.60 26.25 3.07
CA PHE A 340 -19.13 26.68 4.37
C PHE A 340 -18.78 28.14 4.68
N ASP A 341 -17.57 28.59 4.34
CA ASP A 341 -17.19 30.01 4.44
C ASP A 341 -18.13 30.91 3.63
N ALA A 342 -18.45 30.52 2.40
CA ALA A 342 -19.38 31.27 1.54
C ALA A 342 -20.79 31.31 2.12
N GLN A 343 -21.30 30.19 2.65
CA GLN A 343 -22.61 30.13 3.32
C GLN A 343 -22.68 31.05 4.53
N ARG A 344 -21.65 31.05 5.39
CA ARG A 344 -21.57 31.92 6.56
C ARG A 344 -21.56 33.41 6.19
N GLN A 345 -20.94 33.76 5.07
CA GLN A 345 -20.93 35.14 4.56
C GLN A 345 -22.27 35.56 3.95
N ALA A 346 -23.02 34.61 3.37
CA ALA A 346 -24.32 34.86 2.75
C ALA A 346 -25.48 34.96 3.76
N GLN A 347 -25.34 34.39 4.96
CA GLN A 347 -26.34 34.51 6.02
C GLN A 347 -26.25 35.89 6.71
N PRO A 348 -27.27 36.76 6.62
CA PRO A 348 -27.25 38.05 7.29
C PRO A 348 -27.23 37.82 8.81
N GLN A 349 -26.30 38.49 9.50
CA GLN A 349 -26.28 38.54 10.97
C GLN A 349 -27.57 39.22 11.44
N GLY A 350 -28.53 38.41 11.89
CA GLY A 350 -29.79 38.86 12.48
C GLY A 350 -29.63 39.34 13.91
#